data_AF-A0A7R9F746-F1
#
_entry.id   AF-A0A7R9F746-F1
#
_cell.length_a   1.000
_cell.length_b   1.000
_cell.length_c   1.000
_cell.angle_alpha   90.00
_cell.angle_beta   90.00
_cell.angle_gamma   90.00
#
_symmetry.space_group_name_H-M   'P 1'
#
loop_
_entity.id
_entity.type
_entity.pdbx_description
1 polymer ?
#
loop_
_entity_poly.entity_id
_entity_poly.type
_entity_poly.pdbx_seq_one_letter_code
_entity_poly.pdbx_strand_id
1 'polypeptide(L)'
;MEPDSSTSELKRKPYPAFLRQPDGLNASQKELFLWAKHSYYLNKSVQRALSWGNPSSWSVLDVAKFVATIPGCELKAYIFIQEEIDGETFLMMAQSDLVKLMGFKLGPAVKIYNSIVLLRMKWNV
;
A
#
# COMPACT_ATOMS: atom_id res chain seq x y z
N MET A 1 -14.92 -25.54 26.95
CA MET A 1 -14.63 -24.11 26.72
C MET A 1 -14.10 -24.03 25.30
N GLU A 2 -14.98 -23.79 24.34
CA GLU A 2 -14.59 -23.67 22.92
C GLU A 2 -13.97 -22.28 22.67
N PRO A 3 -12.99 -22.15 21.75
CA PRO A 3 -12.49 -20.85 21.35
C PRO A 3 -13.53 -20.13 20.49
N ASP A 4 -13.89 -18.91 20.90
CA ASP A 4 -14.83 -18.01 20.24
C ASP A 4 -14.45 -17.75 18.77
N SER A 5 -15.38 -18.06 17.86
CA SER A 5 -15.30 -17.89 16.40
C SER A 5 -15.13 -16.44 15.94
N SER A 6 -15.27 -15.47 16.85
CA SER A 6 -15.32 -14.03 16.56
C SER A 6 -13.97 -13.42 16.17
N THR A 7 -12.83 -14.11 16.32
CA THR A 7 -11.51 -13.56 15.93
C THR A 7 -11.16 -13.78 14.45
N SER A 8 -12.00 -14.48 13.68
CA SER A 8 -11.73 -14.81 12.27
C SER A 8 -12.38 -13.85 11.26
N GLU A 9 -13.44 -13.13 11.65
CA GLU A 9 -14.24 -12.30 10.72
C GLU A 9 -13.66 -10.91 10.47
N LEU A 10 -12.85 -10.37 11.39
CA LEU A 10 -12.24 -9.03 11.27
C LEU A 10 -11.10 -8.92 10.23
N LYS A 11 -10.74 -10.02 9.55
CA LYS A 11 -9.61 -10.05 8.57
C LYS A 11 -10.00 -10.06 7.10
N ARG A 12 -11.29 -10.01 6.75
CA ARG A 12 -11.69 -9.97 5.34
C ARG A 12 -12.50 -8.70 5.06
N LYS A 13 -11.80 -7.58 4.87
CA LYS A 13 -12.38 -6.45 4.12
C LYS A 13 -12.94 -7.05 2.81
N PRO A 14 -14.23 -6.86 2.48
CA PRO A 14 -14.84 -7.52 1.35
C PRO A 14 -14.15 -7.05 0.08
N TYR A 15 -13.37 -7.95 -0.52
CA TYR A 15 -12.91 -7.78 -1.88
C TYR A 15 -14.17 -7.62 -2.74
N PRO A 16 -14.28 -6.61 -3.61
CA PRO A 16 -15.38 -6.58 -4.55
C PRO A 16 -15.39 -7.89 -5.33
N ALA A 17 -16.59 -8.42 -5.65
CA ALA A 17 -16.76 -9.81 -6.08
C ALA A 17 -15.89 -10.19 -7.29
N PHE A 18 -15.60 -9.23 -8.18
CA PHE A 18 -14.72 -9.41 -9.34
C PHE A 18 -13.22 -9.63 -9.00
N LEU A 19 -12.81 -9.34 -7.76
CA LEU A 19 -11.48 -9.64 -7.21
C LEU A 19 -11.49 -10.91 -6.34
N ARG A 20 -12.54 -11.73 -6.42
CA ARG A 20 -12.50 -13.10 -5.95
C ARG A 20 -11.79 -13.95 -6.99
N GLN A 21 -10.79 -14.71 -6.57
CA GLN A 21 -10.00 -15.54 -7.48
C GLN A 21 -10.89 -16.64 -8.07
N PRO A 22 -10.98 -16.74 -9.41
CA PRO A 22 -11.67 -17.86 -10.06
C PRO A 22 -11.04 -19.21 -9.70
N ASP A 23 -11.89 -20.23 -9.58
CA ASP A 23 -11.43 -21.62 -9.46
C ASP A 23 -10.83 -22.11 -10.79
N GLY A 24 -9.90 -23.05 -10.72
CA GLY A 24 -9.32 -23.70 -11.91
C GLY A 24 -8.26 -22.90 -12.68
N LEU A 25 -7.77 -21.77 -12.16
CA LEU A 25 -6.72 -21.00 -12.84
C LEU A 25 -5.38 -21.77 -12.89
N ASN A 26 -4.71 -21.68 -14.04
CA ASN A 26 -3.31 -22.09 -14.18
C ASN A 26 -2.34 -21.08 -13.54
N ALA A 27 -1.04 -21.39 -13.49
CA ALA A 27 -0.03 -20.55 -12.83
C ALA A 27 0.03 -19.11 -13.39
N SER A 28 0.10 -18.95 -14.72
CA SER A 28 0.16 -17.64 -15.38
C SER A 28 -1.10 -16.81 -15.14
N GLN A 29 -2.26 -17.45 -15.14
CA GLN A 29 -3.53 -16.79 -14.84
C GLN A 29 -3.62 -16.35 -13.38
N LYS A 30 -3.09 -17.15 -12.44
CA LYS A 30 -3.00 -16.77 -11.01
C LYS A 30 -2.10 -15.54 -10.83
N GLU A 31 -0.98 -15.49 -11.55
CA GLU A 31 -0.07 -14.35 -11.53
C GLU A 31 -0.75 -13.08 -12.06
N LEU A 32 -1.40 -13.15 -13.23
CA LEU A 32 -2.14 -12.04 -13.81
C LEU A 32 -3.26 -11.54 -12.90
N PHE A 33 -4.00 -12.47 -12.28
CA PHE A 33 -5.06 -12.15 -11.33
C PHE A 33 -4.51 -11.46 -10.07
N LEU A 34 -3.40 -11.96 -9.53
CA LEU A 34 -2.72 -11.36 -8.38
C LEU A 34 -2.22 -9.95 -8.72
N TRP A 35 -1.68 -9.75 -9.93
CA TRP A 35 -1.29 -8.44 -10.43
C TRP A 35 -2.46 -7.48 -10.56
N ALA A 36 -3.58 -7.92 -11.14
CA ALA A 36 -4.79 -7.11 -11.28
C ALA A 36 -5.34 -6.69 -9.91
N LYS A 37 -5.36 -7.62 -8.95
CA LYS A 37 -5.74 -7.35 -7.57
C LYS A 37 -4.80 -6.35 -6.90
N HIS A 38 -3.49 -6.56 -6.99
CA HIS A 38 -2.49 -5.63 -6.43
C HIS A 38 -2.64 -4.22 -7.03
N SER A 39 -2.75 -4.13 -8.36
CA SER A 39 -2.93 -2.88 -9.09
C SER A 39 -4.20 -2.16 -8.66
N TYR A 40 -5.32 -2.87 -8.50
CA TYR A 40 -6.57 -2.29 -8.01
C TYR A 40 -6.41 -1.66 -6.63
N TYR A 41 -5.81 -2.38 -5.68
CA TYR A 41 -5.64 -1.88 -4.31
C TYR A 41 -4.74 -0.66 -4.24
N LEU A 42 -3.59 -0.69 -4.92
CA LEU A 42 -2.68 0.45 -4.92
C LEU A 42 -3.32 1.67 -5.58
N ASN A 43 -3.98 1.49 -6.74
CA ASN A 43 -4.70 2.59 -7.37
C ASN A 43 -5.80 3.16 -6.48
N LYS A 44 -6.58 2.31 -5.80
CA LYS A 44 -7.63 2.75 -4.89
C LYS A 44 -7.06 3.53 -3.70
N SER A 45 -5.98 3.06 -3.08
CA SER A 45 -5.32 3.76 -1.97
C SER A 45 -4.77 5.12 -2.44
N VAL A 46 -4.11 5.17 -3.59
CA VAL A 46 -3.59 6.41 -4.19
C VAL A 46 -4.73 7.38 -4.52
N GLN A 47 -5.79 6.95 -5.21
CA GLN A 47 -6.93 7.80 -5.56
C GLN A 47 -7.57 8.44 -4.33
N ARG A 48 -7.72 7.67 -3.25
CA ARG A 48 -8.25 8.18 -1.98
C ARG A 48 -7.30 9.19 -1.35
N ALA A 49 -6.00 8.93 -1.38
CA ALA A 49 -5.02 9.83 -0.79
C ALA A 49 -4.92 11.17 -1.54
N LEU A 50 -5.10 11.17 -2.87
CA LEU A 50 -5.14 12.40 -3.66
C LEU A 50 -6.29 13.34 -3.26
N SER A 51 -7.34 12.83 -2.61
CA SER A 51 -8.39 13.69 -2.06
C SER A 51 -7.96 14.45 -0.79
N TRP A 52 -6.77 14.18 -0.26
CA TRP A 52 -6.20 14.87 0.92
C TRP A 52 -5.41 16.12 0.52
N GLY A 53 -5.21 16.35 -0.78
CA GLY A 53 -4.45 17.48 -1.32
C GLY A 53 -3.17 17.05 -2.01
N ASN A 54 -2.30 18.02 -2.29
CA ASN A 54 -1.02 17.79 -2.97
C ASN A 54 -0.14 16.83 -2.15
N PRO A 55 0.31 15.69 -2.71
CA PRO A 55 1.21 14.79 -2.00
C PRO A 55 2.53 15.43 -1.57
N SER A 56 3.01 16.47 -2.27
CA SER A 56 4.22 17.20 -1.86
C SER A 56 4.00 18.05 -0.60
N SER A 57 2.76 18.44 -0.30
CA SER A 57 2.42 19.20 0.91
C SER A 57 1.95 18.32 2.07
N TRP A 58 2.08 17.00 1.96
CA TRP A 58 1.70 16.09 3.04
C TRP A 58 2.62 16.24 4.25
N SER A 59 2.03 16.30 5.43
CA SER A 59 2.79 16.22 6.67
C SER A 59 3.38 14.81 6.86
N VAL A 60 4.35 14.69 7.76
CA VAL A 60 4.88 13.40 8.22
C VAL A 60 3.76 12.44 8.65
N LEU A 61 2.73 12.96 9.32
CA LEU A 61 1.59 12.18 9.76
C LEU A 61 0.72 11.70 8.58
N ASP A 62 0.56 12.52 7.54
CA ASP A 62 -0.22 12.16 6.36
C ASP A 62 0.49 11.09 5.51
N VAL A 63 1.82 11.17 5.39
CA VAL A 63 2.65 10.11 4.80
C VAL A 63 2.49 8.80 5.55
N ALA A 64 2.62 8.82 6.88
CA ALA A 64 2.44 7.62 7.70
C ALA A 64 1.02 7.05 7.58
N LYS A 65 -0.01 7.89 7.63
CA LYS A 65 -1.40 7.48 7.40
C LYS A 65 -1.57 6.86 6.02
N PHE A 66 -0.98 7.44 4.98
CA PHE A 66 -1.04 6.90 3.62
C PHE A 66 -0.40 5.52 3.52
N VAL A 67 0.83 5.35 4.04
CA VAL A 67 1.54 4.06 4.04
C VAL A 67 0.74 3.01 4.80
N ALA A 68 0.07 3.37 5.90
CA ALA A 68 -0.81 2.46 6.64
C ALA A 68 -2.04 2.00 5.82
N THR A 69 -2.40 2.68 4.73
CA THR A 69 -3.46 2.21 3.81
C THR A 69 -2.98 1.15 2.82
N ILE A 70 -1.66 0.94 2.70
CA ILE A 70 -1.07 -0.01 1.76
C ILE A 70 -1.07 -1.42 2.39
N PRO A 71 -1.66 -2.44 1.74
CA PRO A 71 -1.80 -3.76 2.33
C PRO A 71 -0.47 -4.40 2.74
N GLY A 72 -0.35 -4.73 4.04
CA GLY A 72 0.84 -5.33 4.64
C GLY A 72 1.89 -4.31 5.12
N CYS A 73 1.55 -3.02 5.16
CA CYS A 73 2.42 -1.94 5.63
C CYS A 73 1.90 -1.26 6.90
N GLU A 74 0.72 -1.65 7.41
CA GLU A 74 -0.01 -1.02 8.52
C GLU A 74 0.87 -0.87 9.77
N LEU A 75 1.52 -1.95 10.19
CA LEU A 75 2.29 -2.01 11.44
C LEU A 75 3.64 -1.29 11.35
N LYS A 76 4.16 -1.04 10.15
CA LYS A 76 5.48 -0.38 9.94
C LYS A 76 5.35 1.07 9.48
N ALA A 77 4.14 1.58 9.30
CA ALA A 77 3.92 2.95 8.85
C ALA A 77 4.49 4.00 9.80
N TYR A 78 4.57 3.70 11.10
CA TYR A 78 5.14 4.61 12.11
C TYR A 78 6.63 4.93 11.87
N ILE A 79 7.37 4.11 11.12
CA ILE A 79 8.77 4.37 10.80
C ILE A 79 8.91 5.69 10.01
N PHE A 80 7.93 6.02 9.15
CA PHE A 80 7.93 7.30 8.44
C PHE A 80 7.80 8.49 9.39
N ILE A 81 7.20 8.30 10.57
CA ILE A 81 7.16 9.33 11.62
C ILE A 81 8.52 9.45 12.31
N GLN A 82 9.15 8.31 12.64
CA GLN A 82 10.44 8.30 13.33
C GLN A 82 11.56 8.91 12.49
N GLU A 83 11.54 8.66 11.18
CA GLU A 83 12.51 9.19 10.21
C GLU A 83 12.10 10.56 9.65
N GLU A 84 11.05 11.18 10.21
CA GLU A 84 10.57 12.53 9.84
C GLU A 84 10.29 12.70 8.33
N ILE A 85 9.75 11.67 7.69
CA ILE A 85 9.51 11.66 6.24
C ILE A 85 8.20 12.40 5.91
N ASP A 86 8.34 13.60 5.37
CA ASP A 86 7.24 14.40 4.82
C ASP A 86 6.93 14.07 3.34
N GLY A 87 5.95 14.77 2.77
CA GLY A 87 5.47 14.54 1.42
C GLY A 87 6.54 14.69 0.34
N GLU A 88 7.35 15.75 0.39
CA GLU A 88 8.43 15.98 -0.58
C GLU A 88 9.48 14.87 -0.51
N THR A 89 9.93 14.55 0.70
CA THR A 89 10.92 13.49 0.93
C THR A 89 10.38 12.14 0.48
N PHE A 90 9.14 11.81 0.85
CA PHE A 90 8.46 10.59 0.43
C PHE A 90 8.39 10.47 -1.09
N LEU A 91 8.05 11.55 -1.77
CA LEU A 91 7.99 11.63 -3.22
C LEU A 91 9.37 11.58 -3.88
N MET A 92 10.49 11.70 -3.17
CA MET A 92 11.84 11.52 -3.74
C MET A 92 12.40 10.11 -3.53
N MET A 93 11.84 9.34 -2.59
CA MET A 93 12.37 8.03 -2.25
C MET A 93 12.42 7.08 -3.45
N ALA A 94 13.50 6.32 -3.53
CA ALA A 94 13.65 5.15 -4.38
C ALA A 94 13.24 3.88 -3.61
N GLN A 95 12.98 2.80 -4.34
CA GLN A 95 12.73 1.49 -3.73
C GLN A 95 13.89 1.04 -2.82
N SER A 96 15.12 1.37 -3.20
CA SER A 96 16.32 1.04 -2.41
C SER A 96 16.29 1.66 -1.01
N ASP A 97 15.74 2.87 -0.88
CA ASP A 97 15.73 3.61 0.39
C ASP A 97 14.76 2.93 1.37
N LEU A 98 13.62 2.47 0.87
CA LEU A 98 12.65 1.70 1.65
C LEU A 98 13.24 0.39 2.19
N VAL A 99 14.10 -0.27 1.42
CA VAL A 99 14.74 -1.53 1.85
C VAL A 99 15.91 -1.26 2.78
N LYS A 100 16.83 -0.38 2.38
CA LYS A 100 18.12 -0.19 3.04
C LYS A 100 18.05 0.74 4.24
N LEU A 101 17.23 1.80 4.17
CA LEU A 101 17.16 2.84 5.19
C LEU A 101 15.95 2.61 6.11
N MET A 102 14.79 2.28 5.53
CA MET A 102 13.55 2.09 6.29
C MET A 102 13.31 0.63 6.76
N GLY A 103 14.20 -0.30 6.39
CA GLY A 103 14.15 -1.69 6.83
C GLY A 103 12.91 -2.48 6.37
N PHE A 104 12.29 -2.11 5.25
CA PHE A 104 11.21 -2.90 4.66
C PHE A 104 11.76 -4.12 3.89
N LYS A 105 10.99 -5.22 3.91
CA LYS A 105 11.22 -6.32 2.98
C LYS A 105 10.87 -5.88 1.56
N LEU A 106 11.47 -6.54 0.55
CA LEU A 106 11.29 -6.19 -0.85
C LEU A 106 9.81 -6.08 -1.27
N GLY A 107 8.96 -7.04 -0.89
CA GLY A 107 7.54 -7.04 -1.27
C GLY A 107 6.78 -5.76 -0.84
N PRO A 108 6.74 -5.43 0.47
CA PRO A 108 6.21 -4.15 0.94
C PRO A 108 6.88 -2.92 0.31
N ALA A 109 8.20 -2.92 0.16
CA ALA A 109 8.93 -1.81 -0.44
C ALA A 109 8.50 -1.54 -1.90
N VAL A 110 8.33 -2.60 -2.71
CA VAL A 110 7.80 -2.51 -4.08
C VAL A 110 6.40 -1.87 -4.09
N LYS A 111 5.52 -2.25 -3.16
CA LYS A 111 4.16 -1.70 -3.09
C LYS A 111 4.16 -0.21 -2.76
N ILE A 112 4.95 0.20 -1.77
CA ILE A 112 5.10 1.61 -1.39
C ILE A 112 5.70 2.41 -2.55
N TYR A 113 6.76 1.90 -3.17
CA TYR A 113 7.39 2.56 -4.31
C TYR A 113 6.44 2.70 -5.52
N ASN A 114 5.66 1.66 -5.85
CA ASN A 114 4.66 1.75 -6.91
C ASN A 114 3.59 2.80 -6.59
N SER A 115 3.17 2.92 -5.33
CA SER A 115 2.29 3.99 -4.89
C SER A 115 2.92 5.38 -5.07
N ILE A 116 4.21 5.56 -4.75
CA ILE A 116 4.94 6.81 -4.97
C ILE A 116 4.95 7.17 -6.47
N VAL A 117 5.28 6.21 -7.33
CA VAL A 117 5.29 6.41 -8.80
C VAL A 117 3.90 6.84 -9.29
N LEU A 118 2.83 6.20 -8.79
CA LEU A 118 1.46 6.58 -9.14
C LEU A 118 1.07 7.97 -8.64
N LEU A 119 1.54 8.39 -7.45
CA LEU A 119 1.30 9.74 -6.93
C LEU A 119 1.97 10.79 -7.83
N ARG A 120 3.24 10.59 -8.19
CA ARG A 120 3.99 11.45 -9.14
C ARG A 120 3.24 11.60 -10.47
N MET A 121 2.87 10.48 -11.08
CA MET A 121 2.15 10.44 -12.36
C MET A 121 0.78 11.15 -12.31
N LYS A 122 0.01 10.97 -11.23
CA LYS A 122 -1.36 11.51 -11.14
C LYS A 122 -1.41 12.97 -10.70
N TRP A 123 -0.36 13.45 -10.05
CA TRP A 123 -0.27 14.83 -9.58
C TRP A 123 0.62 15.73 -10.47
N ASN A 124 1.25 15.18 -11.52
CA ASN A 124 2.19 15.87 -12.41
C ASN A 124 3.38 16.48 -11.66
N VAL A 125 3.94 15.75 -10.69
CA VAL A 125 5.19 16.10 -9.99
C VAL A 125 6.30 15.12 -10.33
#